data_AF-A0A3N1GEQ7-F1
#
_entry.id   AF-A0A3N1GEQ7-F1
#
_cell.length_a   1.000
_cell.length_b   1.000
_cell.length_c   1.000
_cell.angle_alpha   90.00
_cell.angle_beta   90.00
_cell.angle_gamma   90.00
#
_symmetry.space_group_name_H-M   'P 1'
#
loop_
_entity.id
_entity.type
_entity.pdbx_description
1 polymer ?
#
loop_
_entity_poly.entity_id
_entity_poly.type
_entity_poly.pdbx_seq_one_letter_code
_entity_poly.pdbx_strand_id
1 'polypeptide(L)'
;MRRPGSTCAAMVAALAAGLLISPAPASAGSSLEVGGLTRFKAIPSAPCQPDGVAGVDTVIADRLRPLMNGRRLGAAVTGYHISCARAIVSNVRTRGLDERAAVIAVTAAIAESTLHNYTVAVDHDSLGLFQQRPSQGWGQPGQLTDPRHATLAFVNAMIRKHPGDGWRTGDIGQICQRVQGSAFPLAYAPEAHDAQLIVGALWPLKDNPAAASARPKNAPASPKKPAGPFQRSLMATATGQGPTDTRHDMSVADWNGDRRPDLVVVQRSGTGSGRTELYILDATSALPNQASSFQHLLLHTGTALGPTDERHAFSMADWNGDGRLDLVVIQRSGAASGRTEVRVIDGAAGFQRYLLETSTALGVMDQRDTLSTADWNGDGRLDLVVVQKSGTKSGRTEVRVLDGATNFQGYLQETVTALPATDERHASSLADWNGDGRLDLVVVQKSGTKSGRTEVRVLNGASGFGRQLVQAGTAWGATDERHTFSTADWNGDGRLDLMMVQKSGTKSGRTEAQVLAG
;
A
#
# COMPACT_ATOMS: atom_id res chain seq x y z
N MET A 1 19.82 28.79 64.19
CA MET A 1 19.35 29.20 65.52
C MET A 1 17.87 28.87 65.66
N ARG A 2 17.46 28.61 66.90
CA ARG A 2 16.21 27.99 67.34
C ARG A 2 14.92 28.74 66.93
N ARG A 3 13.86 27.95 66.72
CA ARG A 3 12.40 28.22 66.92
C ARG A 3 12.14 29.06 68.20
N PRO A 4 10.97 29.72 68.43
CA PRO A 4 9.58 29.21 68.26
C PRO A 4 8.57 30.31 67.79
N GLY A 5 7.27 30.13 67.56
CA GLY A 5 6.28 29.09 67.86
C GLY A 5 5.04 29.72 68.52
N SER A 6 3.84 29.23 68.14
CA SER A 6 2.57 29.29 68.89
C SER A 6 1.80 30.64 68.89
N THR A 7 0.45 30.74 68.86
CA THR A 7 -0.70 29.80 68.95
C THR A 7 -2.01 30.62 68.88
N CYS A 8 -3.14 29.95 68.57
CA CYS A 8 -4.53 30.20 69.05
C CYS A 8 -5.31 31.43 68.52
N ALA A 9 -6.64 31.45 68.37
CA ALA A 9 -7.73 30.48 68.44
C ALA A 9 -9.08 31.17 68.06
N ALA A 10 -10.15 30.37 67.98
CA ALA A 10 -11.60 30.69 68.06
C ALA A 10 -12.33 31.01 66.72
N MET A 11 -13.13 30.09 66.16
CA MET A 11 -14.52 29.66 66.53
C MET A 11 -15.59 30.76 66.41
N VAL A 12 -16.52 30.60 65.47
CA VAL A 12 -17.98 30.60 65.73
C VAL A 12 -18.68 29.69 64.70
N ALA A 13 -19.51 28.79 65.20
CA ALA A 13 -20.36 27.87 64.47
C ALA A 13 -21.77 28.45 64.23
N ALA A 14 -22.45 28.02 63.16
CA ALA A 14 -23.91 28.05 63.09
C ALA A 14 -24.43 26.79 62.38
N LEU A 15 -25.29 26.06 63.10
CA LEU A 15 -25.98 24.83 62.76
C LEU A 15 -27.41 25.13 62.26
N ALA A 16 -27.88 24.42 61.24
CA ALA A 16 -29.27 23.94 61.05
C ALA A 16 -29.26 22.96 59.85
N ALA A 17 -29.20 21.64 60.04
CA ALA A 17 -30.26 20.70 60.44
C ALA A 17 -31.32 20.44 59.35
N GLY A 18 -31.19 19.28 58.69
CA GLY A 18 -32.19 18.65 57.82
C GLY A 18 -31.69 17.26 57.42
N LEU A 19 -32.21 16.22 58.07
CA LEU A 19 -31.71 14.85 58.11
C LEU A 19 -32.65 13.89 57.35
N LEU A 20 -32.08 12.75 56.88
CA LEU A 20 -32.69 11.41 56.57
C LEU A 20 -33.11 11.13 55.09
N ILE A 21 -32.76 10.04 54.38
CA ILE A 21 -32.11 8.71 54.61
C ILE A 21 -31.61 8.12 53.25
N SER A 22 -30.34 7.67 53.21
CA SER A 22 -29.65 6.50 52.58
C SER A 22 -30.14 5.78 51.28
N PRO A 23 -29.25 5.19 50.42
CA PRO A 23 -28.27 4.17 50.85
C PRO A 23 -26.87 4.06 50.21
N ALA A 24 -25.95 3.58 51.06
CA ALA A 24 -24.90 2.57 50.88
C ALA A 24 -23.71 2.77 49.89
N PRO A 25 -22.53 2.20 50.20
CA PRO A 25 -21.24 2.77 49.85
C PRO A 25 -20.63 2.12 48.60
N ALA A 26 -20.03 2.94 47.74
CA ALA A 26 -19.06 2.46 46.76
C ALA A 26 -17.67 2.96 47.17
N SER A 27 -16.82 1.98 47.46
CA SER A 27 -15.41 2.07 47.81
C SER A 27 -14.63 3.10 47.00
N ALA A 28 -13.95 3.99 47.72
CA ALA A 28 -12.89 4.83 47.19
C ALA A 28 -11.73 3.96 46.68
N GLY A 29 -11.53 3.98 45.37
CA GLY A 29 -10.28 3.62 44.72
C GLY A 29 -9.76 4.87 44.02
N SER A 30 -8.76 5.52 44.60
CA SER A 30 -8.10 6.70 44.06
C SER A 30 -7.43 6.35 42.73
N SER A 31 -8.02 6.82 41.62
CA SER A 31 -7.33 6.89 40.33
C SER A 31 -6.74 8.28 40.16
N LEU A 32 -5.42 8.35 40.01
CA LEU A 32 -4.69 9.56 39.62
C LEU A 32 -5.37 10.20 38.41
N GLU A 33 -5.70 11.49 38.53
CA GLU A 33 -6.09 12.32 37.40
C GLU A 33 -4.92 12.45 36.43
N VAL A 34 -5.03 11.80 35.27
CA VAL A 34 -4.23 12.16 34.11
C VAL A 34 -4.84 13.44 33.54
N GLY A 35 -4.02 14.49 33.49
CA GLY A 35 -4.38 15.85 33.07
C GLY A 35 -5.15 15.90 31.75
N GLY A 36 -6.06 16.88 31.69
CA GLY A 36 -7.10 17.02 30.69
C GLY A 36 -6.63 17.04 29.24
N LEU A 37 -7.20 16.13 28.45
CA LEU A 37 -7.42 16.36 27.03
C LEU A 37 -8.46 17.47 26.89
N THR A 38 -8.04 18.64 26.43
CA THR A 38 -8.95 19.64 25.87
C THR A 38 -9.78 18.96 24.77
N ARG A 39 -11.08 18.74 25.01
CA ARG A 39 -12.03 18.35 23.97
C ARG A 39 -12.06 19.47 22.93
N PHE A 40 -11.43 19.28 21.78
CA PHE A 40 -11.65 20.12 20.62
C PHE A 40 -13.15 20.11 20.30
N LYS A 41 -13.75 21.30 20.19
CA LYS A 41 -15.16 21.44 19.81
C LYS A 41 -15.32 20.89 18.40
N ALA A 42 -16.17 19.87 18.23
CA ALA A 42 -16.45 19.29 16.92
C ALA A 42 -16.94 20.39 15.94
N ILE A 43 -16.41 20.38 14.73
CA ILE A 43 -16.80 21.33 13.69
C ILE A 43 -18.23 21.01 13.24
N PRO A 44 -19.15 21.99 13.24
CA PRO A 44 -20.51 21.80 12.75
C PRO A 44 -20.56 21.16 11.36
N SER A 45 -21.30 20.07 11.23
CA SER A 45 -21.42 19.27 10.00
C SER A 45 -22.90 18.96 9.71
N ALA A 46 -23.27 18.93 8.43
CA ALA A 46 -24.61 18.55 7.98
C ALA A 46 -24.66 17.09 7.48
N PRO A 47 -25.84 16.45 7.47
CA PRO A 47 -26.07 15.22 6.72
C PRO A 47 -25.75 15.41 5.23
N CYS A 48 -25.16 14.40 4.60
CA CYS A 48 -24.87 14.41 3.16
C CYS A 48 -26.00 13.84 2.30
N GLN A 49 -27.00 13.25 2.94
CA GLN A 49 -28.15 12.59 2.33
C GLN A 49 -29.41 13.11 3.01
N PRO A 50 -30.51 13.35 2.27
CA PRO A 50 -31.78 13.80 2.85
C PRO A 50 -32.30 12.85 3.94
N ASP A 51 -32.15 11.54 3.72
CA ASP A 51 -32.59 10.49 4.66
C ASP A 51 -31.54 10.18 5.75
N GLY A 52 -30.42 10.90 5.77
CA GLY A 52 -29.33 10.69 6.73
C GLY A 52 -28.58 9.36 6.52
N VAL A 53 -28.08 8.80 7.63
CA VAL A 53 -27.28 7.57 7.65
C VAL A 53 -28.20 6.36 7.55
N ALA A 54 -28.03 5.55 6.50
CA ALA A 54 -28.76 4.30 6.32
C ALA A 54 -28.09 3.14 7.07
N GLY A 55 -28.85 2.09 7.38
CA GLY A 55 -28.30 0.89 8.05
C GLY A 55 -27.16 0.24 7.26
N VAL A 56 -27.25 0.23 5.93
CA VAL A 56 -26.18 -0.26 5.03
C VAL A 56 -24.88 0.54 5.18
N ASP A 57 -24.96 1.86 5.45
CA ASP A 57 -23.78 2.70 5.61
C ASP A 57 -22.98 2.29 6.86
N THR A 58 -23.68 1.92 7.94
CA THR A 58 -23.05 1.44 9.18
C THR A 58 -22.41 0.07 8.99
N VAL A 59 -23.09 -0.85 8.29
CA VAL A 59 -22.55 -2.18 7.97
C VAL A 59 -21.30 -2.08 7.11
N ILE A 60 -21.29 -1.20 6.10
CA ILE A 60 -20.11 -0.95 5.28
C ILE A 60 -18.98 -0.38 6.15
N ALA A 61 -19.27 0.63 6.98
CA ALA A 61 -18.25 1.23 7.86
C ALA A 61 -17.60 0.20 8.78
N ASP A 62 -18.40 -0.66 9.43
CA ASP A 62 -17.88 -1.69 10.34
C ASP A 62 -17.02 -2.73 9.61
N ARG A 63 -17.39 -3.10 8.38
CA ARG A 63 -16.60 -4.02 7.54
C ARG A 63 -15.28 -3.41 7.10
N LEU A 64 -15.27 -2.13 6.74
CA LEU A 64 -14.08 -1.46 6.21
C LEU A 64 -13.11 -1.00 7.30
N ARG A 65 -13.61 -0.71 8.51
CA ARG A 65 -12.80 -0.20 9.64
C ARG A 65 -11.46 -0.92 9.87
N PRO A 66 -11.37 -2.27 9.90
CA PRO A 66 -10.09 -2.96 10.12
C PRO A 66 -9.14 -2.92 8.91
N LEU A 67 -9.62 -2.53 7.72
CA LEU A 67 -8.84 -2.49 6.48
C LEU A 67 -8.34 -1.09 6.12
N MET A 68 -8.88 -0.06 6.77
CA MET A 68 -8.60 1.35 6.49
C MET A 68 -7.39 1.84 7.29
N ASN A 69 -6.48 2.51 6.59
CA ASN A 69 -5.19 2.98 7.13
C ASN A 69 -4.85 4.42 6.73
N GLY A 70 -5.80 5.15 6.12
CA GLY A 70 -5.65 6.56 5.82
C GLY A 70 -5.31 7.38 7.06
N ARG A 71 -4.50 8.43 6.90
CA ARG A 71 -4.00 9.24 8.02
C ARG A 71 -5.11 10.06 8.66
N ARG A 72 -6.10 10.47 7.87
CA ARG A 72 -7.20 11.32 8.34
C ARG A 72 -8.43 10.52 8.76
N LEU A 73 -8.93 9.64 7.89
CA LEU A 73 -10.15 8.87 8.18
C LEU A 73 -9.81 7.54 8.85
N GLY A 74 -9.12 6.64 8.15
CA GLY A 74 -8.63 5.37 8.70
C GLY A 74 -9.71 4.60 9.46
N ALA A 75 -9.31 4.02 10.59
CA ALA A 75 -10.21 3.28 11.48
C ALA A 75 -11.29 4.14 12.17
N ALA A 76 -11.29 5.47 12.01
CA ALA A 76 -12.34 6.35 12.54
C ALA A 76 -13.60 6.39 11.66
N VAL A 77 -13.65 5.61 10.57
CA VAL A 77 -14.82 5.52 9.69
C VAL A 77 -16.10 5.11 10.44
N THR A 78 -17.20 5.77 10.08
CA THR A 78 -18.54 5.56 10.65
C THR A 78 -19.59 5.56 9.55
N GLY A 79 -20.83 5.17 9.87
CA GLY A 79 -21.94 5.26 8.92
C GLY A 79 -22.16 6.67 8.37
N TYR A 80 -21.85 7.72 9.13
CA TYR A 80 -21.91 9.10 8.64
C TYR A 80 -20.95 9.31 7.46
N HIS A 81 -19.68 8.93 7.63
CA HIS A 81 -18.67 9.02 6.58
C HIS A 81 -19.10 8.26 5.32
N ILE A 82 -19.61 7.03 5.47
CA ILE A 82 -20.11 6.24 4.34
C ILE A 82 -21.33 6.89 3.67
N SER A 83 -22.25 7.50 4.43
CA SER A 83 -23.39 8.23 3.86
C SER A 83 -22.95 9.42 2.99
N CYS A 84 -21.85 10.09 3.38
CA CYS A 84 -21.24 11.18 2.63
C CYS A 84 -20.54 10.70 1.36
N ALA A 85 -19.75 9.62 1.44
CA ALA A 85 -19.20 9.00 0.23
C ALA A 85 -20.31 8.50 -0.71
N ARG A 86 -21.40 7.95 -0.19
CA ARG A 86 -22.56 7.53 -0.99
C ARG A 86 -23.19 8.70 -1.74
N ALA A 87 -23.24 9.89 -1.14
CA ALA A 87 -23.67 11.11 -1.82
C ALA A 87 -22.73 11.49 -2.97
N ILE A 88 -21.42 11.43 -2.75
CA ILE A 88 -20.43 11.70 -3.79
C ILE A 88 -20.59 10.68 -4.94
N VAL A 89 -20.58 9.38 -4.63
CA VAL A 89 -20.71 8.28 -5.60
C VAL A 89 -21.97 8.43 -6.46
N SER A 90 -23.12 8.71 -5.84
CA SER A 90 -24.39 8.88 -6.55
C SER A 90 -24.37 10.09 -7.51
N ASN A 91 -23.78 11.21 -7.09
CA ASN A 91 -23.66 12.39 -7.95
C ASN A 91 -22.66 12.21 -9.09
N VAL A 92 -21.53 11.51 -8.86
CA VAL A 92 -20.57 11.15 -9.91
C VAL A 92 -21.22 10.25 -10.96
N ARG A 93 -21.98 9.25 -10.51
CA ARG A 93 -22.73 8.35 -11.39
C ARG A 93 -23.78 9.11 -12.21
N THR A 94 -24.56 9.99 -11.56
CA THR A 94 -25.56 10.82 -12.23
C THR A 94 -24.94 11.75 -13.27
N ARG A 95 -23.69 12.16 -13.06
CA ARG A 95 -22.91 12.97 -14.01
C ARG A 95 -22.38 12.17 -15.22
N GLY A 96 -22.55 10.84 -15.22
CA GLY A 96 -22.11 9.93 -16.28
C GLY A 96 -20.62 9.56 -16.20
N LEU A 97 -20.00 9.75 -15.04
CA LEU A 97 -18.59 9.42 -14.82
C LEU A 97 -18.46 8.03 -14.16
N ASP A 98 -17.29 7.42 -14.31
CA ASP A 98 -17.02 6.06 -13.84
C ASP A 98 -16.56 6.00 -12.37
N GLU A 99 -16.27 4.78 -11.92
CA GLU A 99 -15.86 4.49 -10.55
C GLU A 99 -14.59 5.24 -10.16
N ARG A 100 -13.64 5.38 -11.08
CA ARG A 100 -12.39 6.08 -10.82
C ARG A 100 -12.62 7.54 -10.50
N ALA A 101 -13.54 8.21 -11.20
CA ALA A 101 -13.92 9.58 -10.86
C ALA A 101 -14.51 9.68 -9.43
N ALA A 102 -15.23 8.66 -8.98
CA ALA A 102 -15.75 8.61 -7.62
C ALA A 102 -14.63 8.38 -6.60
N VAL A 103 -13.67 7.49 -6.88
CA VAL A 103 -12.48 7.31 -6.04
C VAL A 103 -11.71 8.62 -5.89
N ILE A 104 -11.46 9.35 -6.98
CA ILE A 104 -10.78 10.65 -6.95
C ILE A 104 -11.56 11.65 -6.09
N ALA A 105 -12.88 11.75 -6.27
CA ALA A 105 -13.72 12.67 -5.51
C ALA A 105 -13.77 12.31 -4.01
N VAL A 106 -13.90 11.03 -3.66
CA VAL A 106 -13.89 10.58 -2.26
C VAL A 106 -12.51 10.79 -1.63
N THR A 107 -11.41 10.54 -2.37
CA THR A 107 -10.04 10.80 -1.92
C THR A 107 -9.87 12.28 -1.55
N ALA A 108 -10.29 13.19 -2.43
CA ALA A 108 -10.28 14.61 -2.14
C ALA A 108 -11.12 14.93 -0.91
N ALA A 109 -12.35 14.43 -0.80
CA ALA A 109 -13.20 14.74 0.34
C ALA A 109 -12.64 14.21 1.69
N ILE A 110 -11.96 13.05 1.71
CA ILE A 110 -11.23 12.58 2.90
C ILE A 110 -10.07 13.53 3.22
N ALA A 111 -9.26 13.86 2.22
CA ALA A 111 -8.10 14.74 2.35
C ALA A 111 -8.45 16.20 2.67
N GLU A 112 -9.70 16.63 2.49
CA GLU A 112 -10.11 18.01 2.75
C GLU A 112 -10.84 18.13 4.09
N SER A 113 -11.78 17.22 4.36
CA SER A 113 -12.70 17.35 5.50
C SER A 113 -12.78 16.10 6.38
N THR A 114 -11.90 15.12 6.16
CA THR A 114 -12.07 13.78 6.73
C THR A 114 -13.46 13.23 6.41
N LEU A 115 -13.96 13.55 5.21
CA LEU A 115 -15.28 13.16 4.70
C LEU A 115 -16.48 13.74 5.48
N HIS A 116 -16.35 14.94 6.04
CA HIS A 116 -17.42 15.68 6.71
C HIS A 116 -17.98 16.82 5.85
N ASN A 117 -19.30 17.04 5.89
CA ASN A 117 -19.91 18.18 5.23
C ASN A 117 -19.97 19.39 6.17
N TYR A 118 -18.83 20.08 6.36
CA TYR A 118 -18.73 21.22 7.28
C TYR A 118 -19.63 22.39 6.86
N THR A 119 -20.48 22.86 7.78
CA THR A 119 -21.45 23.94 7.54
C THR A 119 -20.95 25.32 7.95
N VAL A 120 -19.76 25.38 8.53
CA VAL A 120 -19.07 26.60 8.90
C VAL A 120 -17.69 26.60 8.25
N ALA A 121 -17.16 27.79 8.03
CA ALA A 121 -15.83 27.92 7.46
C ALA A 121 -14.77 27.36 8.44
N VAL A 122 -13.88 26.49 7.93
CA VAL A 122 -12.84 25.83 8.74
C VAL A 122 -11.48 26.44 8.49
N ASP A 123 -11.09 26.54 7.22
CA ASP A 123 -9.87 27.22 6.77
C ASP A 123 -10.26 28.36 5.82
N HIS A 124 -9.91 29.59 6.18
CA HIS A 124 -10.42 30.80 5.52
C HIS A 124 -11.97 30.82 5.40
N ASP A 125 -12.50 30.78 4.18
CA ASP A 125 -13.92 30.71 3.84
C ASP A 125 -14.31 29.33 3.24
N SER A 126 -13.50 28.29 3.46
CA SER A 126 -13.71 26.94 2.94
C SER A 126 -14.86 26.20 3.62
N LEU A 127 -15.74 25.59 2.83
CA LEU A 127 -16.97 24.91 3.30
C LEU A 127 -17.14 23.51 2.68
N GLY A 128 -17.95 22.69 3.34
CA GLY A 128 -18.46 21.42 2.81
C GLY A 128 -17.42 20.31 2.64
N LEU A 129 -17.83 19.25 1.93
CA LEU A 129 -17.06 18.00 1.77
C LEU A 129 -15.65 18.20 1.20
N PHE A 130 -15.50 19.17 0.29
CA PHE A 130 -14.26 19.41 -0.46
C PHE A 130 -13.51 20.66 0.02
N GLN A 131 -13.94 21.28 1.13
CA GLN A 131 -13.35 22.53 1.64
C GLN A 131 -13.17 23.59 0.53
N GLN A 132 -14.22 23.76 -0.27
CA GLN A 132 -14.22 24.68 -1.39
C GLN A 132 -14.46 26.11 -0.91
N ARG A 133 -13.83 27.09 -1.58
CA ARG A 133 -13.87 28.51 -1.19
C ARG A 133 -14.77 29.33 -2.10
N PRO A 134 -15.77 30.05 -1.57
CA PRO A 134 -16.54 31.03 -2.33
C PRO A 134 -15.66 32.10 -2.98
N SER A 135 -14.67 32.62 -2.25
CA SER A 135 -13.70 33.61 -2.75
C SER A 135 -12.83 33.12 -3.91
N GLN A 136 -12.73 31.81 -4.13
CA GLN A 136 -12.00 31.20 -5.26
C GLN A 136 -12.93 30.80 -6.42
N GLY A 137 -14.20 31.20 -6.36
CA GLY A 137 -15.17 30.97 -7.43
C GLY A 137 -15.78 29.57 -7.48
N TRP A 138 -15.67 28.78 -6.41
CA TRP A 138 -16.27 27.44 -6.36
C TRP A 138 -17.80 27.44 -6.26
N GLY A 139 -18.40 28.53 -5.76
CA GLY A 139 -19.85 28.66 -5.58
C GLY A 139 -20.20 29.56 -4.41
N GLN A 140 -21.49 29.80 -4.19
CA GLN A 140 -21.98 30.53 -3.01
C GLN A 140 -21.91 29.64 -1.75
N PRO A 141 -21.76 30.20 -0.53
CA PRO A 141 -21.60 29.41 0.70
C PRO A 141 -22.61 28.26 0.87
N GLY A 142 -23.91 28.52 0.67
CA GLY A 142 -24.95 27.48 0.79
C GLY A 142 -24.89 26.39 -0.28
N GLN A 143 -24.28 26.67 -1.44
CA GLN A 143 -24.06 25.68 -2.48
C GLN A 143 -22.89 24.77 -2.15
N LEU A 144 -21.88 25.25 -1.42
CA LEU A 144 -20.70 24.44 -1.05
C LEU A 144 -21.02 23.43 0.05
N THR A 145 -22.05 23.70 0.86
CA THR A 145 -22.59 22.75 1.84
C THR A 145 -23.64 21.80 1.25
N ASP A 146 -24.02 21.95 -0.02
CA ASP A 146 -24.85 20.99 -0.75
C ASP A 146 -23.94 19.94 -1.41
N PRO A 147 -23.95 18.67 -0.95
CA PRO A 147 -23.10 17.61 -1.50
C PRO A 147 -23.24 17.46 -3.02
N ARG A 148 -24.44 17.65 -3.58
CA ARG A 148 -24.66 17.54 -5.03
C ARG A 148 -23.89 18.62 -5.76
N HIS A 149 -24.07 19.88 -5.36
CA HIS A 149 -23.36 20.98 -5.99
C HIS A 149 -21.84 20.85 -5.81
N ALA A 150 -21.37 20.61 -4.57
CA ALA A 150 -19.94 20.52 -4.27
C ALA A 150 -19.24 19.40 -5.05
N THR A 151 -19.86 18.21 -5.13
CA THR A 151 -19.34 17.09 -5.94
C THR A 151 -19.32 17.44 -7.42
N LEU A 152 -20.39 18.02 -7.97
CA LEU A 152 -20.44 18.40 -9.38
C LEU A 152 -19.42 19.48 -9.73
N ALA A 153 -19.22 20.46 -8.85
CA ALA A 153 -18.19 21.49 -9.00
C ALA A 153 -16.80 20.87 -9.06
N PHE A 154 -16.49 19.95 -8.13
CA PHE A 154 -15.22 19.22 -8.08
C PHE A 154 -14.96 18.42 -9.36
N VAL A 155 -15.87 17.53 -9.77
CA VAL A 155 -15.63 16.68 -10.95
C VAL A 155 -15.64 17.47 -12.25
N ASN A 156 -16.39 18.57 -12.35
CA ASN A 156 -16.30 19.45 -13.51
C ASN A 156 -14.95 20.19 -13.55
N ALA A 157 -14.38 20.57 -12.40
CA ALA A 157 -13.02 21.11 -12.34
C ALA A 157 -11.97 20.05 -12.73
N MET A 158 -12.14 18.80 -12.30
CA MET A 158 -11.32 17.65 -12.72
C MET A 158 -11.29 17.49 -14.23
N ILE A 159 -12.46 17.45 -14.88
CA ILE A 159 -12.56 17.32 -16.34
C ILE A 159 -11.87 18.50 -17.04
N ARG A 160 -12.07 19.74 -16.57
CA ARG A 160 -11.42 20.92 -17.17
C ARG A 160 -9.90 20.91 -17.04
N LYS A 161 -9.37 20.47 -15.89
CA LYS A 161 -7.93 20.46 -15.58
C LYS A 161 -7.21 19.21 -16.12
N HIS A 162 -7.97 18.20 -16.55
CA HIS A 162 -7.49 16.97 -17.17
C HIS A 162 -8.24 16.73 -18.50
N PRO A 163 -7.98 17.53 -19.55
CA PRO A 163 -8.62 17.37 -20.85
C PRO A 163 -8.25 16.02 -21.49
N GLY A 164 -9.10 15.53 -22.39
CA GLY A 164 -8.88 14.26 -23.09
C GLY A 164 -8.92 13.05 -22.15
N ASP A 165 -9.69 13.12 -21.06
CA ASP A 165 -9.79 12.09 -20.05
C ASP A 165 -8.48 11.74 -19.31
N GLY A 166 -7.53 12.69 -19.24
CA GLY A 166 -6.26 12.51 -18.52
C GLY A 166 -6.38 12.34 -17.00
N TRP A 167 -7.59 12.25 -16.45
CA TRP A 167 -7.88 11.85 -15.06
C TRP A 167 -8.13 10.33 -14.94
N ARG A 168 -8.36 9.64 -16.06
CA ARG A 168 -8.57 8.18 -16.11
C ARG A 168 -7.31 7.38 -15.81
N THR A 169 -6.14 7.99 -15.96
CA THR A 169 -4.83 7.38 -15.75
C THR A 169 -3.96 8.28 -14.88
N GLY A 170 -2.91 7.73 -14.27
CA GLY A 170 -1.97 8.46 -13.40
C GLY A 170 -2.43 8.59 -11.94
N ASP A 171 -1.57 9.18 -11.11
CA ASP A 171 -1.74 9.23 -9.65
C ASP A 171 -2.98 10.02 -9.21
N ILE A 172 -3.80 9.40 -8.35
CA ILE A 172 -5.04 9.98 -7.81
C ILE A 172 -4.72 11.21 -6.95
N GLY A 173 -3.64 11.17 -6.18
CA GLY A 173 -3.23 12.28 -5.32
C GLY A 173 -2.92 13.55 -6.12
N GLN A 174 -2.15 13.42 -7.19
CA GLN A 174 -1.80 14.50 -8.12
C GLN A 174 -3.01 15.03 -8.87
N ILE A 175 -3.96 14.17 -9.25
CA ILE A 175 -5.22 14.61 -9.84
C ILE A 175 -5.98 15.47 -8.84
N CYS A 176 -6.16 15.00 -7.60
CA CYS A 176 -6.83 15.76 -6.54
C CYS A 176 -6.14 17.11 -6.29
N GLN A 177 -4.81 17.09 -6.14
CA GLN A 177 -4.00 18.29 -5.94
C GLN A 177 -4.13 19.26 -7.10
N ARG A 178 -4.10 18.79 -8.36
CA ARG A 178 -4.27 19.68 -9.51
C ARG A 178 -5.65 20.31 -9.48
N VAL A 179 -6.69 19.55 -9.11
CA VAL A 179 -8.07 20.06 -9.01
C VAL A 179 -8.22 21.10 -7.92
N GLN A 180 -7.74 20.83 -6.72
CA GLN A 180 -7.94 21.68 -5.55
C GLN A 180 -6.94 22.82 -5.44
N GLY A 181 -5.69 22.62 -5.87
CA GLY A 181 -4.62 23.62 -5.75
C GLY A 181 -4.23 23.89 -4.29
N SER A 182 -4.22 22.86 -3.44
CA SER A 182 -3.90 22.98 -2.01
C SER A 182 -2.43 23.33 -1.77
N ALA A 183 -2.14 23.94 -0.61
CA ALA A 183 -0.75 24.18 -0.16
C ALA A 183 -0.03 22.89 0.26
N PHE A 184 -0.75 21.76 0.39
CA PHE A 184 -0.24 20.47 0.84
C PHE A 184 -0.43 19.39 -0.23
N PRO A 185 0.38 19.38 -1.30
CA PRO A 185 0.19 18.49 -2.45
C PRO A 185 0.23 17.00 -2.11
N LEU A 186 0.94 16.62 -1.05
CA LEU A 186 1.09 15.22 -0.62
C LEU A 186 -0.02 14.75 0.34
N ALA A 187 -1.01 15.60 0.64
CA ALA A 187 -2.08 15.26 1.59
C ALA A 187 -3.11 14.25 1.04
N TYR A 188 -3.18 14.07 -0.28
CA TYR A 188 -4.22 13.26 -0.93
C TYR A 188 -3.82 11.79 -1.11
N ALA A 189 -2.57 11.52 -1.50
CA ALA A 189 -2.11 10.16 -1.82
C ALA A 189 -2.32 9.16 -0.66
N PRO A 190 -2.07 9.51 0.63
CA PRO A 190 -2.33 8.59 1.74
C PRO A 190 -3.79 8.18 1.89
N GLU A 191 -4.74 9.00 1.43
CA GLU A 191 -6.18 8.79 1.63
C GLU A 191 -6.84 7.99 0.48
N ALA A 192 -6.11 7.75 -0.63
CA ALA A 192 -6.64 7.05 -1.79
C ALA A 192 -7.09 5.62 -1.48
N HIS A 193 -6.49 4.97 -0.47
CA HIS A 193 -6.89 3.63 0.01
C HIS A 193 -8.32 3.57 0.48
N ASP A 194 -8.57 4.46 1.42
CA ASP A 194 -9.79 4.51 2.18
C ASP A 194 -10.91 4.87 1.20
N ALA A 195 -10.63 5.77 0.26
CA ALA A 195 -11.53 6.07 -0.84
C ALA A 195 -11.81 4.88 -1.78
N GLN A 196 -10.79 4.10 -2.17
CA GLN A 196 -10.97 2.90 -3.00
C GLN A 196 -11.81 1.84 -2.29
N LEU A 197 -11.55 1.57 -1.01
CA LEU A 197 -12.33 0.63 -0.20
C LEU A 197 -13.80 1.08 -0.07
N ILE A 198 -14.02 2.35 0.22
CA ILE A 198 -15.36 2.93 0.37
C ILE A 198 -16.12 2.89 -0.96
N VAL A 199 -15.50 3.34 -2.05
CA VAL A 199 -16.14 3.38 -3.37
C VAL A 199 -16.37 1.96 -3.88
N GLY A 200 -15.42 1.03 -3.73
CA GLY A 200 -15.61 -0.37 -4.12
C GLY A 200 -16.74 -1.07 -3.37
N ALA A 201 -17.04 -0.66 -2.13
CA ALA A 201 -18.20 -1.15 -1.39
C ALA A 201 -19.52 -0.52 -1.86
N LEU A 202 -19.51 0.74 -2.28
CA LEU A 202 -20.70 1.51 -2.67
C LEU A 202 -21.04 1.41 -4.17
N TRP A 203 -20.05 1.24 -5.03
CA TRP A 203 -20.21 1.28 -6.48
C TRP A 203 -21.08 0.14 -7.02
N PRO A 204 -20.99 -1.11 -6.52
CA PRO A 204 -21.89 -2.19 -6.96
C PRO A 204 -23.34 -2.01 -6.50
N LEU A 205 -23.58 -1.21 -5.46
CA LEU A 205 -24.91 -0.89 -4.95
C LEU A 205 -25.54 0.13 -5.91
N LYS A 206 -26.26 -0.35 -6.93
CA LYS A 206 -27.14 0.49 -7.76
C LYS A 206 -28.23 1.12 -6.87
N ASP A 207 -28.75 2.27 -7.28
CA ASP A 207 -29.54 3.26 -6.51
C ASP A 207 -30.81 2.72 -5.81
N ASN A 208 -30.67 1.77 -4.89
CA ASN A 208 -31.74 1.33 -3.99
C ASN A 208 -31.17 0.63 -2.73
N PRO A 209 -31.14 1.30 -1.55
CA PRO A 209 -30.64 0.73 -0.31
C PRO A 209 -31.55 -0.34 0.33
N ALA A 210 -32.72 -0.64 -0.25
CA ALA A 210 -33.66 -1.63 0.30
C ALA A 210 -33.38 -3.09 -0.10
N ALA A 211 -32.47 -3.37 -1.04
CA ALA A 211 -32.22 -4.74 -1.53
C ALA A 211 -31.20 -5.53 -0.69
N ALA A 212 -30.56 -4.93 0.31
CA ALA A 212 -29.47 -5.55 1.08
C ALA A 212 -29.91 -6.34 2.33
N SER A 213 -31.20 -6.63 2.51
CA SER A 213 -31.70 -7.41 3.67
C SER A 213 -31.97 -8.90 3.38
N ALA A 214 -31.78 -9.37 2.15
CA ALA A 214 -32.00 -10.77 1.81
C ALA A 214 -30.68 -11.56 1.72
N ARG A 215 -30.36 -12.30 2.79
CA ARG A 215 -29.37 -13.40 2.74
C ARG A 215 -29.80 -14.39 1.63
N PRO A 216 -28.97 -14.73 0.63
CA PRO A 216 -29.35 -15.72 -0.37
C PRO A 216 -29.52 -17.07 0.33
N LYS A 217 -30.77 -17.59 0.34
CA LYS A 217 -31.13 -18.84 1.01
C LYS A 217 -30.74 -20.11 0.24
N ASN A 218 -30.03 -20.00 -0.88
CA ASN A 218 -29.46 -21.14 -1.59
C ASN A 218 -28.05 -20.79 -2.07
N ALA A 219 -27.06 -20.91 -1.18
CA ALA A 219 -25.68 -21.01 -1.59
C ALA A 219 -25.45 -22.45 -2.13
N PRO A 220 -24.88 -22.62 -3.34
CA PRO A 220 -24.38 -23.94 -3.74
C PRO A 220 -23.39 -24.42 -2.69
N ALA A 221 -23.39 -25.73 -2.44
CA ALA A 221 -22.58 -26.37 -1.41
C ALA A 221 -21.13 -25.84 -1.44
N SER A 222 -20.63 -25.45 -0.26
CA SER A 222 -19.29 -24.92 -0.09
C SER A 222 -18.27 -25.81 -0.81
N PRO A 223 -17.42 -25.26 -1.71
CA PRO A 223 -16.32 -26.04 -2.27
C PRO A 223 -15.46 -26.58 -1.13
N LYS A 224 -14.97 -27.83 -1.28
CA LYS A 224 -14.08 -28.47 -0.30
C LYS A 224 -12.98 -27.48 0.11
N LYS A 225 -12.79 -27.31 1.42
CA LYS A 225 -11.75 -26.45 2.02
C LYS A 225 -10.40 -26.73 1.34
N PRO A 226 -9.68 -25.71 0.81
CA PRO A 226 -8.37 -25.92 0.20
C PRO A 226 -7.40 -26.59 1.17
N ALA A 227 -6.48 -27.39 0.64
CA ALA A 227 -5.53 -28.22 1.41
C ALA A 227 -4.36 -27.45 2.06
N GLY A 228 -4.48 -26.12 2.23
CA GLY A 228 -3.41 -25.23 2.69
C GLY A 228 -3.23 -24.01 1.77
N PRO A 229 -2.27 -23.11 2.08
CA PRO A 229 -1.97 -21.95 1.24
C PRO A 229 -1.44 -22.39 -0.14
N PHE A 230 -1.55 -21.51 -1.12
CA PHE A 230 -1.10 -21.67 -2.51
C PHE A 230 -1.70 -22.85 -3.28
N GLN A 231 -2.91 -23.27 -2.92
CA GLN A 231 -3.64 -24.33 -3.63
C GLN A 231 -4.72 -23.79 -4.58
N ARG A 232 -5.15 -22.53 -4.39
CA ARG A 232 -6.21 -21.89 -5.17
C ARG A 232 -5.60 -20.88 -6.13
N SER A 233 -5.82 -21.06 -7.44
CA SER A 233 -5.47 -20.05 -8.43
C SER A 233 -6.42 -18.85 -8.33
N LEU A 234 -5.85 -17.66 -8.25
CA LEU A 234 -6.54 -16.38 -8.32
C LEU A 234 -6.50 -15.81 -9.75
N MET A 235 -5.42 -16.09 -10.48
CA MET A 235 -5.20 -15.59 -11.83
C MET A 235 -4.29 -16.55 -12.60
N ALA A 236 -4.55 -16.69 -13.90
CA ALA A 236 -3.63 -17.29 -14.87
C ALA A 236 -3.90 -16.64 -16.24
N THR A 237 -2.93 -15.91 -16.78
CA THR A 237 -3.11 -15.14 -18.02
C THR A 237 -1.80 -15.04 -18.81
N ALA A 238 -1.92 -14.97 -20.13
CA ALA A 238 -0.86 -14.35 -20.93
C ALA A 238 -0.86 -12.84 -20.64
N THR A 239 0.31 -12.24 -20.62
CA THR A 239 0.49 -10.78 -20.47
C THR A 239 0.54 -10.11 -21.85
N GLY A 240 0.54 -8.77 -21.88
CA GLY A 240 0.80 -7.99 -23.08
C GLY A 240 2.28 -8.02 -23.50
N GLN A 241 3.17 -8.45 -22.60
CA GLN A 241 4.59 -8.59 -22.88
C GLN A 241 4.81 -9.76 -23.85
N GLY A 242 5.53 -9.47 -24.94
CA GLY A 242 5.95 -10.47 -25.92
C GLY A 242 6.86 -11.55 -25.31
N PRO A 243 7.36 -12.51 -26.11
CA PRO A 243 8.32 -13.48 -25.62
C PRO A 243 9.55 -12.76 -25.05
N THR A 244 9.96 -13.15 -23.85
CA THR A 244 11.16 -12.63 -23.21
C THR A 244 12.23 -13.70 -23.10
N ASP A 245 13.42 -13.30 -22.68
CA ASP A 245 14.61 -14.14 -22.60
C ASP A 245 15.44 -13.81 -21.35
N THR A 246 16.68 -14.29 -21.33
CA THR A 246 17.62 -14.06 -20.22
C THR A 246 18.05 -12.60 -20.06
N ARG A 247 17.68 -11.67 -20.95
CA ARG A 247 17.96 -10.23 -20.80
C ARG A 247 16.87 -9.49 -20.03
N HIS A 248 15.79 -10.18 -19.64
CA HIS A 248 14.66 -9.59 -18.96
C HIS A 248 14.62 -10.00 -17.49
N ASP A 249 14.59 -8.99 -16.63
CA ASP A 249 14.21 -9.11 -15.23
C ASP A 249 12.77 -8.69 -15.04
N MET A 250 12.09 -9.34 -14.10
CA MET A 250 10.68 -9.14 -13.84
C MET A 250 10.39 -9.15 -12.35
N SER A 251 9.64 -8.15 -11.92
CA SER A 251 9.15 -8.00 -10.55
C SER A 251 7.74 -7.42 -10.59
N VAL A 252 7.15 -7.22 -9.41
CA VAL A 252 5.88 -6.50 -9.28
C VAL A 252 6.03 -5.32 -8.34
N ALA A 253 5.28 -4.26 -8.62
CA ALA A 253 5.15 -3.12 -7.74
C ALA A 253 3.86 -2.37 -8.06
N ASP A 254 3.25 -1.71 -7.09
CA ASP A 254 2.12 -0.80 -7.33
C ASP A 254 2.64 0.48 -7.99
N TRP A 255 2.66 0.52 -9.32
CA TRP A 255 3.28 1.61 -10.08
C TRP A 255 2.39 2.85 -10.13
N ASN A 256 1.08 2.66 -10.21
CA ASN A 256 0.10 3.71 -10.43
C ASN A 256 -0.64 4.15 -9.15
N GLY A 257 -0.34 3.54 -8.00
CA GLY A 257 -0.94 3.84 -6.70
C GLY A 257 -2.34 3.27 -6.51
N ASP A 258 -2.73 2.26 -7.30
CA ASP A 258 -4.05 1.62 -7.23
C ASP A 258 -4.11 0.41 -6.29
N ARG A 259 -3.00 0.11 -5.60
CA ARG A 259 -2.78 -1.04 -4.70
C ARG A 259 -2.93 -2.40 -5.35
N ARG A 260 -2.85 -2.47 -6.67
CA ARG A 260 -2.68 -3.73 -7.38
C ARG A 260 -1.24 -3.79 -7.90
N PRO A 261 -0.54 -4.91 -7.68
CA PRO A 261 0.84 -5.04 -8.14
C PRO A 261 0.91 -5.09 -9.66
N ASP A 262 1.43 -4.04 -10.29
CA ASP A 262 1.73 -3.99 -11.72
C ASP A 262 2.97 -4.82 -12.06
N LEU A 263 3.04 -5.32 -13.30
CA LEU A 263 4.20 -6.08 -13.77
C LEU A 263 5.28 -5.11 -14.26
N VAL A 264 6.43 -5.18 -13.61
CA VAL A 264 7.63 -4.44 -13.97
C VAL A 264 8.53 -5.34 -14.80
N VAL A 265 8.93 -4.88 -15.98
CA VAL A 265 9.89 -5.59 -16.83
C VAL A 265 11.09 -4.69 -17.10
N VAL A 266 12.27 -5.14 -16.71
CA VAL A 266 13.55 -4.48 -17.00
C VAL A 266 14.24 -5.25 -18.13
N GLN A 267 14.38 -4.62 -19.30
CA GLN A 267 15.19 -5.16 -20.38
C GLN A 267 16.60 -4.59 -20.30
N ARG A 268 17.56 -5.45 -19.96
CA ARG A 268 18.95 -5.06 -19.68
C ARG A 268 19.73 -4.61 -20.91
N SER A 269 19.54 -5.28 -22.04
CA SER A 269 20.35 -5.08 -23.24
C SER A 269 19.66 -5.49 -24.54
N GLY A 270 20.24 -5.07 -25.67
CA GLY A 270 19.67 -5.25 -27.01
C GLY A 270 18.30 -4.58 -27.16
N THR A 271 18.18 -3.40 -26.55
CA THR A 271 17.01 -2.52 -26.53
C THR A 271 17.04 -1.54 -27.69
N GLY A 272 15.89 -0.94 -28.02
CA GLY A 272 15.80 0.04 -29.11
C GLY A 272 16.55 1.33 -28.82
N SER A 273 16.60 1.74 -27.56
CA SER A 273 17.35 2.92 -27.09
C SER A 273 18.86 2.68 -26.92
N GLY A 274 19.32 1.43 -26.97
CA GLY A 274 20.70 1.05 -26.62
C GLY A 274 21.01 1.20 -25.12
N ARG A 275 19.99 1.43 -24.28
CA ARG A 275 20.07 1.62 -22.83
C ARG A 275 19.21 0.61 -22.10
N THR A 276 19.33 0.51 -20.78
CA THR A 276 18.38 -0.33 -20.02
C THR A 276 16.97 0.26 -20.14
N GLU A 277 16.00 -0.54 -20.55
CA GLU A 277 14.59 -0.12 -20.77
C GLU A 277 13.67 -0.71 -19.71
N LEU A 278 12.66 0.09 -19.32
CA LEU A 278 11.62 -0.28 -18.37
C LEU A 278 10.27 -0.35 -19.09
N TYR A 279 9.54 -1.42 -18.85
CA TYR A 279 8.14 -1.59 -19.25
C TYR A 279 7.30 -1.84 -18.01
N ILE A 280 6.16 -1.16 -17.91
CA ILE A 280 5.20 -1.37 -16.82
C ILE A 280 3.88 -1.79 -17.44
N LEU A 281 3.37 -2.94 -17.03
CA LEU A 281 2.08 -3.48 -17.50
C LEU A 281 1.07 -3.49 -16.36
N ASP A 282 -0.09 -2.91 -16.65
CA ASP A 282 -1.19 -2.69 -15.72
C ASP A 282 -1.80 -4.02 -15.25
N ALA A 283 -1.83 -4.23 -13.95
CA ALA A 283 -2.57 -5.34 -13.37
C ALA A 283 -4.08 -5.13 -13.42
N THR A 284 -4.58 -3.89 -13.51
CA THR A 284 -6.01 -3.64 -13.66
C THR A 284 -6.51 -3.92 -15.07
N SER A 285 -7.72 -4.45 -15.16
CA SER A 285 -8.47 -4.43 -16.40
C SER A 285 -9.09 -3.06 -16.61
N ALA A 286 -9.06 -2.54 -17.83
CA ALA A 286 -9.70 -1.27 -18.21
C ALA A 286 -11.24 -1.23 -18.01
N LEU A 287 -11.85 -2.33 -17.56
CA LEU A 287 -13.28 -2.49 -17.30
C LEU A 287 -13.53 -3.25 -15.98
N PRO A 288 -14.57 -2.90 -15.20
CA PRO A 288 -14.97 -3.65 -14.02
C PRO A 288 -15.37 -5.10 -14.36
N ASN A 289 -15.05 -6.06 -13.49
CA ASN A 289 -15.33 -7.50 -13.62
C ASN A 289 -14.60 -8.22 -14.76
N GLN A 290 -13.56 -7.64 -15.36
CA GLN A 290 -12.59 -8.40 -16.13
C GLN A 290 -11.44 -8.85 -15.23
N ALA A 291 -10.87 -10.01 -15.56
CA ALA A 291 -9.70 -10.51 -14.86
C ALA A 291 -8.49 -9.61 -15.20
N SER A 292 -7.75 -9.22 -14.17
CA SER A 292 -6.39 -8.68 -14.28
C SER A 292 -5.57 -9.48 -15.28
N SER A 293 -4.92 -8.79 -16.23
CA SER A 293 -4.33 -9.47 -17.39
C SER A 293 -2.95 -8.97 -17.82
N PHE A 294 -2.40 -7.90 -17.21
CA PHE A 294 -1.13 -7.30 -17.63
C PHE A 294 -1.09 -6.97 -19.12
N GLN A 295 -2.23 -6.65 -19.73
CA GLN A 295 -2.35 -6.44 -21.18
C GLN A 295 -2.11 -4.98 -21.58
N HIS A 296 -2.29 -4.05 -20.65
CA HIS A 296 -2.19 -2.63 -20.93
C HIS A 296 -0.82 -2.09 -20.49
N LEU A 297 -0.10 -1.43 -21.40
CA LEU A 297 1.20 -0.84 -21.11
C LEU A 297 1.00 0.55 -20.47
N LEU A 298 1.46 0.72 -19.22
CA LEU A 298 1.44 2.00 -18.50
C LEU A 298 2.66 2.86 -18.82
N LEU A 299 3.80 2.23 -19.05
CA LEU A 299 5.07 2.90 -19.34
C LEU A 299 5.94 2.02 -20.23
N HIS A 300 6.60 2.64 -21.20
CA HIS A 300 7.80 2.11 -21.85
C HIS A 300 8.80 3.26 -22.01
N THR A 301 9.99 3.12 -21.43
CA THR A 301 11.01 4.17 -21.47
C THR A 301 12.43 3.58 -21.39
N GLY A 302 13.37 4.22 -22.08
CA GLY A 302 14.81 4.00 -21.88
C GLY A 302 15.30 4.84 -20.71
N THR A 303 16.11 4.28 -19.83
CA THR A 303 16.61 4.97 -18.64
C THR A 303 17.90 5.76 -18.92
N ALA A 304 18.39 6.52 -17.94
CA ALA A 304 19.72 7.11 -17.96
C ALA A 304 20.83 6.05 -17.91
N LEU A 305 20.51 4.85 -17.43
CA LEU A 305 21.42 3.73 -17.32
C LEU A 305 21.77 3.18 -18.70
N GLY A 306 23.07 3.01 -18.95
CA GLY A 306 23.56 2.27 -20.11
C GLY A 306 23.04 0.82 -20.16
N PRO A 307 23.48 0.06 -21.18
CA PRO A 307 23.16 -1.37 -21.24
C PRO A 307 23.72 -2.09 -20.00
N THR A 308 22.93 -2.98 -19.44
CA THR A 308 23.27 -3.80 -18.27
C THR A 308 23.32 -5.29 -18.62
N ASP A 309 23.68 -6.11 -17.64
CA ASP A 309 23.89 -7.56 -17.78
C ASP A 309 23.55 -8.30 -16.47
N GLU A 310 23.87 -9.59 -16.40
CA GLU A 310 23.62 -10.46 -15.24
C GLU A 310 24.29 -10.02 -13.93
N ARG A 311 25.23 -9.06 -13.97
CA ARG A 311 25.86 -8.48 -12.78
C ARG A 311 24.95 -7.44 -12.10
N HIS A 312 23.84 -7.07 -12.73
CA HIS A 312 22.91 -6.08 -12.23
C HIS A 312 21.65 -6.74 -11.64
N ALA A 313 21.23 -6.27 -10.47
CA ALA A 313 19.93 -6.54 -9.88
C ALA A 313 19.12 -5.25 -9.83
N PHE A 314 17.80 -5.37 -9.85
CA PHE A 314 16.88 -4.23 -9.93
C PHE A 314 15.80 -4.33 -8.85
N SER A 315 15.39 -3.18 -8.34
CA SER A 315 14.25 -3.03 -7.44
C SER A 315 13.49 -1.75 -7.80
N MET A 316 12.18 -1.74 -7.59
CA MET A 316 11.33 -0.56 -7.74
C MET A 316 10.89 -0.11 -6.36
N ALA A 317 11.20 1.12 -5.98
CA ALA A 317 10.83 1.65 -4.68
C ALA A 317 10.84 3.18 -4.69
N ASP A 318 9.99 3.82 -3.90
CA ASP A 318 10.02 5.28 -3.71
C ASP A 318 11.22 5.65 -2.83
N TRP A 319 12.35 6.00 -3.48
CA TRP A 319 13.62 6.20 -2.79
C TRP A 319 13.70 7.58 -2.13
N ASN A 320 13.11 8.59 -2.76
CA ASN A 320 13.18 9.99 -2.30
C ASN A 320 11.91 10.44 -1.54
N GLY A 321 10.89 9.60 -1.42
CA GLY A 321 9.64 9.87 -0.72
C GLY A 321 8.68 10.79 -1.50
N ASP A 322 8.81 10.86 -2.83
CA ASP A 322 7.98 11.71 -3.68
C ASP A 322 6.67 11.04 -4.14
N GLY A 323 6.46 9.79 -3.76
CA GLY A 323 5.30 8.97 -4.10
C GLY A 323 5.39 8.32 -5.48
N ARG A 324 6.54 8.40 -6.17
CA ARG A 324 6.80 7.67 -7.41
C ARG A 324 7.89 6.64 -7.20
N LEU A 325 7.73 5.48 -7.83
CA LEU A 325 8.75 4.45 -7.74
C LEU A 325 9.98 4.82 -8.59
N ASP A 326 11.13 4.80 -7.96
CA ASP A 326 12.45 4.93 -8.56
C ASP A 326 13.02 3.57 -8.93
N LEU A 327 13.97 3.55 -9.87
CA LEU A 327 14.70 2.35 -10.24
C LEU A 327 15.99 2.28 -9.43
N VAL A 328 16.03 1.32 -8.50
CA VAL A 328 17.25 0.98 -7.77
C VAL A 328 18.00 -0.09 -8.54
N VAL A 329 19.28 0.19 -8.81
CA VAL A 329 20.18 -0.68 -9.59
C VAL A 329 21.33 -1.07 -8.69
N ILE A 330 21.55 -2.37 -8.53
CA ILE A 330 22.63 -2.90 -7.71
C ILE A 330 23.59 -3.69 -8.60
N GLN A 331 24.80 -3.16 -8.80
CA GLN A 331 25.84 -3.80 -9.58
C GLN A 331 26.75 -4.61 -8.65
N ARG A 332 26.60 -5.94 -8.70
CA ARG A 332 27.28 -6.89 -7.80
C ARG A 332 28.77 -7.06 -8.08
N SER A 333 29.20 -6.81 -9.32
CA SER A 333 30.58 -7.02 -9.76
C SER A 333 30.92 -6.22 -11.02
N GLY A 334 32.23 -6.08 -11.30
CA GLY A 334 32.74 -5.41 -12.49
C GLY A 334 32.66 -3.88 -12.45
N ALA A 335 32.34 -3.30 -11.30
CA ALA A 335 32.34 -1.87 -11.10
C ALA A 335 33.77 -1.33 -10.91
N ALA A 336 34.01 -0.08 -11.30
CA ALA A 336 35.34 0.55 -11.24
C ALA A 336 35.87 0.68 -9.80
N SER A 337 34.97 0.79 -8.82
CA SER A 337 35.31 0.80 -7.39
C SER A 337 35.86 -0.53 -6.86
N GLY A 338 35.72 -1.64 -7.61
CA GLY A 338 36.04 -2.98 -7.12
C GLY A 338 35.10 -3.48 -6.01
N ARG A 339 33.96 -2.81 -5.83
CA ARG A 339 32.94 -3.12 -4.81
C ARG A 339 31.57 -3.27 -5.46
N THR A 340 30.60 -3.70 -4.67
CA THR A 340 29.19 -3.61 -5.07
C THR A 340 28.77 -2.14 -5.06
N GLU A 341 28.15 -1.67 -6.16
CA GLU A 341 27.66 -0.30 -6.32
C GLU A 341 26.13 -0.25 -6.36
N VAL A 342 25.55 0.79 -5.76
CA VAL A 342 24.12 1.09 -5.85
C VAL A 342 23.95 2.41 -6.60
N ARG A 343 23.06 2.40 -7.60
CA ARG A 343 22.60 3.59 -8.30
C ARG A 343 21.08 3.68 -8.18
N VAL A 344 20.55 4.88 -8.07
CA VAL A 344 19.11 5.12 -8.01
C VAL A 344 18.74 6.12 -9.09
N ILE A 345 17.73 5.79 -9.89
CA ILE A 345 17.29 6.59 -11.03
C ILE A 345 15.85 7.02 -10.81
N ASP A 346 15.66 8.33 -10.88
CA ASP A 346 14.45 9.06 -10.52
C ASP A 346 13.26 8.73 -11.43
N GLY A 347 12.22 8.12 -10.88
CA GLY A 347 10.97 7.81 -11.57
C GLY A 347 10.15 9.06 -11.91
N ALA A 348 10.17 10.09 -11.06
CA ALA A 348 9.52 11.38 -11.31
C ALA A 348 10.15 12.14 -12.48
N ALA A 349 11.45 11.96 -12.70
CA ALA A 349 12.17 12.48 -13.85
C ALA A 349 12.17 11.54 -15.08
N GLY A 350 11.24 10.58 -15.13
CA GLY A 350 11.11 9.64 -16.26
C GLY A 350 12.34 8.75 -16.45
N PHE A 351 13.01 8.42 -15.34
CA PHE A 351 14.25 7.65 -15.27
C PHE A 351 15.44 8.29 -15.99
N GLN A 352 15.47 9.62 -16.14
CA GLN A 352 16.57 10.34 -16.80
C GLN A 352 17.57 10.99 -15.84
N ARG A 353 17.32 10.95 -14.53
CA ARG A 353 18.14 11.61 -13.50
C ARG A 353 18.59 10.61 -12.45
N TYR A 354 19.86 10.61 -12.10
CA TYR A 354 20.37 9.86 -10.96
C TYR A 354 20.07 10.61 -9.66
N LEU A 355 19.51 9.90 -8.68
CA LEU A 355 19.32 10.37 -7.30
C LEU A 355 20.50 9.98 -6.41
N LEU A 356 21.15 8.85 -6.71
CA LEU A 356 22.27 8.31 -5.96
C LEU A 356 23.18 7.51 -6.88
N GLU A 357 24.49 7.63 -6.65
CA GLU A 357 25.52 6.71 -7.16
C GLU A 357 26.58 6.53 -6.06
N THR A 358 26.71 5.32 -5.51
CA THR A 358 27.65 5.05 -4.41
C THR A 358 28.17 3.62 -4.42
N SER A 359 29.41 3.42 -3.98
CA SER A 359 29.92 2.10 -3.60
C SER A 359 29.44 1.73 -2.20
N THR A 360 29.24 0.45 -1.93
CA THR A 360 28.84 -0.07 -0.61
C THR A 360 30.05 -0.57 0.20
N ALA A 361 29.82 -1.00 1.44
CA ALA A 361 30.80 -1.76 2.23
C ALA A 361 30.99 -3.20 1.72
N LEU A 362 30.11 -3.70 0.84
CA LEU A 362 30.22 -5.03 0.27
C LEU A 362 31.32 -5.08 -0.80
N GLY A 363 32.10 -6.16 -0.76
CA GLY A 363 33.01 -6.52 -1.84
C GLY A 363 32.28 -6.96 -3.10
N VAL A 364 33.03 -7.54 -4.02
CA VAL A 364 32.48 -8.19 -5.22
C VAL A 364 31.67 -9.42 -4.82
N MET A 365 30.49 -9.56 -5.44
CA MET A 365 29.53 -10.63 -5.19
C MET A 365 29.25 -11.43 -6.46
N ASP A 366 28.64 -12.61 -6.32
CA ASP A 366 28.37 -13.50 -7.45
C ASP A 366 26.90 -13.99 -7.47
N GLN A 367 26.64 -15.10 -8.18
CA GLN A 367 25.29 -15.62 -8.37
C GLN A 367 24.71 -16.29 -7.10
N ARG A 368 25.56 -16.56 -6.10
CA ARG A 368 25.15 -17.08 -4.78
C ARG A 368 24.48 -16.01 -3.93
N ASP A 369 24.59 -14.75 -4.30
CA ASP A 369 23.98 -13.65 -3.58
C ASP A 369 22.72 -13.14 -4.30
N THR A 370 21.60 -13.12 -3.58
CA THR A 370 20.40 -12.40 -3.98
C THR A 370 20.40 -11.04 -3.28
N LEU A 371 20.10 -9.97 -4.03
CA LEU A 371 20.08 -8.61 -3.50
C LEU A 371 18.68 -8.02 -3.62
N SER A 372 18.26 -7.26 -2.61
CA SER A 372 16.96 -6.58 -2.55
C SER A 372 17.08 -5.30 -1.74
N THR A 373 16.11 -4.40 -1.87
CA THR A 373 16.03 -3.20 -1.03
C THR A 373 14.73 -3.15 -0.27
N ALA A 374 14.79 -2.72 0.99
CA ALA A 374 13.61 -2.47 1.82
C ALA A 374 13.98 -1.59 3.01
N ASP A 375 13.02 -0.86 3.58
CA ASP A 375 13.23 -0.15 4.85
C ASP A 375 13.25 -1.18 6.00
N TRP A 376 14.45 -1.59 6.41
CA TRP A 376 14.67 -2.70 7.33
C TRP A 376 14.53 -2.27 8.79
N ASN A 377 14.97 -1.05 9.11
CA ASN A 377 14.97 -0.51 10.47
C ASN A 377 13.79 0.44 10.74
N GLY A 378 12.96 0.77 9.74
CA GLY A 378 11.80 1.64 9.86
C GLY A 378 12.15 3.13 9.91
N ASP A 379 13.31 3.53 9.39
CA ASP A 379 13.77 4.93 9.40
C ASP A 379 13.31 5.74 8.17
N GLY A 380 12.57 5.11 7.26
CA GLY A 380 12.08 5.71 6.03
C GLY A 380 13.11 5.77 4.90
N ARG A 381 14.29 5.16 5.06
CA ARG A 381 15.29 4.98 4.01
C ARG A 381 15.38 3.51 3.65
N LEU A 382 15.64 3.24 2.38
CA LEU A 382 15.78 1.87 1.91
C LEU A 382 17.18 1.34 2.23
N ASP A 383 17.21 0.19 2.90
CA ASP A 383 18.40 -0.58 3.20
C ASP A 383 18.70 -1.61 2.12
N LEU A 384 19.95 -2.07 2.05
CA LEU A 384 20.37 -3.12 1.13
C LEU A 384 20.40 -4.46 1.85
N VAL A 385 19.56 -5.39 1.42
CA VAL A 385 19.49 -6.74 1.97
C VAL A 385 20.15 -7.73 1.02
N VAL A 386 21.05 -8.54 1.56
CA VAL A 386 21.79 -9.58 0.86
C VAL A 386 21.47 -10.94 1.46
N VAL A 387 20.98 -11.85 0.63
CA VAL A 387 20.79 -13.26 0.98
C VAL A 387 21.89 -14.09 0.30
N GLN A 388 22.87 -14.54 1.06
CA GLN A 388 23.92 -15.42 0.58
C GLN A 388 23.47 -16.88 0.69
N LYS A 389 23.17 -17.49 -0.46
CA LYS A 389 22.56 -18.82 -0.58
C LYS A 389 23.51 -19.94 -0.18
N SER A 390 24.78 -19.84 -0.55
CA SER A 390 25.80 -20.88 -0.30
C SER A 390 27.22 -20.32 -0.26
N GLY A 391 28.19 -21.18 0.05
CA GLY A 391 29.59 -20.78 0.22
C GLY A 391 29.83 -19.89 1.45
N THR A 392 28.89 -19.89 2.38
CA THR A 392 28.95 -19.16 3.65
C THR A 392 29.83 -19.87 4.66
N LYS A 393 30.34 -19.13 5.65
CA LYS A 393 31.17 -19.70 6.73
C LYS A 393 30.38 -20.67 7.60
N SER A 394 29.09 -20.40 7.82
CA SER A 394 28.21 -21.27 8.60
C SER A 394 27.76 -22.54 7.86
N GLY A 395 27.95 -22.62 6.54
CA GLY A 395 27.35 -23.67 5.71
C GLY A 395 25.82 -23.57 5.60
N ARG A 396 25.23 -22.45 5.99
CA ARG A 396 23.80 -22.15 5.95
C ARG A 396 23.52 -20.91 5.11
N THR A 397 22.26 -20.65 4.80
CA THR A 397 21.90 -19.37 4.18
C THR A 397 22.11 -18.24 5.19
N GLU A 398 22.80 -17.17 4.80
CA GLU A 398 23.10 -16.01 5.64
C GLU A 398 22.45 -14.75 5.07
N VAL A 399 21.96 -13.87 5.94
CA VAL A 399 21.39 -12.57 5.58
C VAL A 399 22.27 -11.47 6.13
N ARG A 400 22.62 -10.49 5.31
CA ARG A 400 23.31 -9.25 5.69
C ARG A 400 22.48 -8.06 5.26
N VAL A 401 22.40 -7.04 6.11
CA VAL A 401 21.65 -5.81 5.85
C VAL A 401 22.57 -4.62 6.06
N LEU A 402 22.64 -3.75 5.06
CA LEU A 402 23.42 -2.53 5.09
C LEU A 402 22.50 -1.31 5.18
N ASP A 403 22.91 -0.37 6.01
CA ASP A 403 22.15 0.81 6.39
C ASP A 403 22.12 1.85 5.26
N GLY A 404 20.93 2.13 4.72
CA GLY A 404 20.69 3.16 3.73
C GLY A 404 20.99 4.57 4.23
N ALA A 405 20.79 4.86 5.52
CA ALA A 405 21.13 6.14 6.15
C ALA A 405 22.64 6.44 6.13
N THR A 406 23.47 5.40 6.00
CA THR A 406 24.93 5.52 5.89
C THR A 406 25.44 5.41 4.45
N ASN A 407 24.56 5.48 3.45
CA ASN A 407 24.88 5.12 2.05
C ASN A 407 25.53 3.73 1.95
N PHE A 408 24.95 2.76 2.68
CA PHE A 408 25.37 1.37 2.71
C PHE A 408 26.83 1.16 3.16
N GLN A 409 27.33 2.00 4.08
CA GLN A 409 28.65 1.82 4.70
C GLN A 409 28.58 1.09 6.05
N GLY A 410 27.45 1.22 6.76
CA GLY A 410 27.16 0.54 8.01
C GLY A 410 26.36 -0.74 7.79
N TYR A 411 26.53 -1.71 8.71
CA TYR A 411 25.73 -2.92 8.76
C TYR A 411 24.67 -2.78 9.85
N LEU A 412 23.41 -3.04 9.51
CA LEU A 412 22.31 -3.14 10.47
C LEU A 412 22.22 -4.55 11.06
N GLN A 413 22.51 -5.57 10.24
CA GLN A 413 22.33 -6.95 10.64
C GLN A 413 23.23 -7.89 9.85
N GLU A 414 23.75 -8.91 10.54
CA GLU A 414 24.36 -10.10 9.94
C GLU A 414 23.80 -11.32 10.68
N THR A 415 23.23 -12.28 9.97
CA THR A 415 22.46 -13.35 10.59
C THR A 415 22.57 -14.66 9.84
N VAL A 416 22.84 -15.72 10.59
CA VAL A 416 22.75 -17.11 10.11
C VAL A 416 21.30 -17.56 10.25
N THR A 417 20.67 -17.96 9.15
CA THR A 417 19.25 -18.35 9.17
C THR A 417 19.05 -19.81 9.58
N ALA A 418 17.81 -20.16 9.94
CA ALA A 418 17.41 -21.56 10.09
C ALA A 418 17.31 -22.32 8.76
N LEU A 419 17.62 -21.71 7.61
CA LEU A 419 17.64 -22.38 6.32
C LEU A 419 19.04 -22.97 6.03
N PRO A 420 19.15 -24.24 5.61
CA PRO A 420 20.41 -24.79 5.10
C PRO A 420 20.96 -24.00 3.91
N ALA A 421 22.17 -24.31 3.46
CA ALA A 421 22.67 -23.77 2.20
C ALA A 421 21.69 -24.11 1.06
N THR A 422 21.43 -23.11 0.22
CA THR A 422 20.53 -23.14 -0.93
C THR A 422 21.33 -22.91 -2.21
N ASP A 423 20.66 -23.01 -3.35
CA ASP A 423 21.28 -22.99 -4.69
C ASP A 423 20.40 -22.24 -5.70
N GLU A 424 20.72 -22.33 -6.99
CA GLU A 424 19.99 -21.70 -8.10
C GLU A 424 18.52 -22.14 -8.22
N ARG A 425 18.12 -23.23 -7.56
CA ARG A 425 16.73 -23.69 -7.50
C ARG A 425 15.93 -22.90 -6.46
N HIS A 426 16.55 -22.01 -5.70
CA HIS A 426 15.91 -21.21 -4.68
C HIS A 426 15.86 -19.74 -5.10
N ALA A 427 14.65 -19.19 -5.18
CA ALA A 427 14.41 -17.76 -5.24
C ALA A 427 14.10 -17.23 -3.84
N SER A 428 14.49 -15.99 -3.55
CA SER A 428 14.24 -15.35 -2.26
C SER A 428 13.66 -13.95 -2.44
N SER A 429 12.67 -13.60 -1.64
CA SER A 429 12.11 -12.25 -1.52
C SER A 429 11.89 -11.89 -0.06
N LEU A 430 11.60 -10.62 0.20
CA LEU A 430 11.31 -10.10 1.54
C LEU A 430 9.87 -9.59 1.56
N ALA A 431 9.15 -9.89 2.63
CA ALA A 431 7.83 -9.32 2.87
C ALA A 431 7.45 -9.47 4.33
N ASP A 432 6.67 -8.54 4.89
CA ASP A 432 6.04 -8.73 6.20
C ASP A 432 4.91 -9.76 6.06
N TRP A 433 5.25 -11.04 6.26
CA TRP A 433 4.33 -12.15 6.00
C TRP A 433 3.24 -12.23 7.06
N ASN A 434 3.57 -11.83 8.29
CA ASN A 434 2.73 -12.06 9.45
C ASN A 434 2.11 -10.78 10.05
N GLY A 435 2.44 -9.61 9.48
CA GLY A 435 1.87 -8.32 9.86
C GLY A 435 2.48 -7.75 11.14
N ASP A 436 3.70 -8.14 11.51
CA ASP A 436 4.38 -7.65 12.72
C ASP A 436 5.25 -6.41 12.48
N GLY A 437 5.25 -5.89 11.24
CA GLY A 437 6.06 -4.76 10.84
C GLY A 437 7.54 -5.09 10.64
N ARG A 438 7.93 -6.37 10.68
CA ARG A 438 9.29 -6.83 10.36
C ARG A 438 9.26 -7.70 9.11
N LEU A 439 10.26 -7.50 8.25
CA LEU A 439 10.34 -8.26 7.01
C LEU A 439 10.77 -9.70 7.26
N ASP A 440 9.97 -10.63 6.76
CA ASP A 440 10.23 -12.06 6.75
C ASP A 440 10.95 -12.47 5.45
N LEU A 441 11.74 -13.54 5.51
CA LEU A 441 12.42 -14.10 4.35
C LEU A 441 11.54 -15.17 3.70
N VAL A 442 11.02 -14.87 2.51
CA VAL A 442 10.25 -15.80 1.69
C VAL A 442 11.21 -16.52 0.73
N VAL A 443 11.17 -17.84 0.71
CA VAL A 443 12.02 -18.69 -0.13
C VAL A 443 11.16 -19.62 -0.95
N VAL A 444 11.30 -19.55 -2.27
CA VAL A 444 10.63 -20.43 -3.22
C VAL A 444 11.64 -21.44 -3.76
N GLN A 445 11.46 -22.71 -3.42
CA GLN A 445 12.20 -23.82 -4.01
C GLN A 445 11.49 -24.28 -5.28
N LYS A 446 12.07 -23.94 -6.42
CA LYS A 446 11.52 -24.16 -7.77
C LYS A 446 11.43 -25.64 -8.12
N SER A 447 12.46 -26.41 -7.80
CA SER A 447 12.58 -27.82 -8.17
C SER A 447 13.44 -28.62 -7.18
N GLY A 448 13.53 -29.93 -7.38
CA GLY A 448 14.29 -30.85 -6.50
C GLY A 448 13.63 -31.07 -5.13
N THR A 449 12.36 -30.71 -4.99
CA THR A 449 11.57 -30.98 -3.78
C THR A 449 11.14 -32.44 -3.73
N LYS A 450 10.89 -32.97 -2.53
CA LYS A 450 10.38 -34.33 -2.35
C LYS A 450 8.98 -34.51 -2.94
N SER A 451 8.20 -33.43 -2.97
CA SER A 451 6.84 -33.41 -3.53
C SER A 451 6.82 -33.35 -5.07
N GLY A 452 7.95 -33.03 -5.71
CA GLY A 452 8.01 -32.74 -7.15
C GLY A 452 7.31 -31.44 -7.55
N ARG A 453 6.93 -30.62 -6.58
CA ARG A 453 6.23 -29.34 -6.76
C ARG A 453 7.07 -28.16 -6.32
N THR A 454 6.74 -26.98 -6.79
CA THR A 454 7.32 -25.74 -6.25
C THR A 454 6.88 -25.60 -4.79
N GLU A 455 7.82 -25.34 -3.86
CA GLU A 455 7.56 -25.21 -2.42
C GLU A 455 7.96 -23.84 -1.90
N VAL A 456 7.16 -23.28 -0.98
CA VAL A 456 7.42 -22.01 -0.30
C VAL A 456 7.80 -22.28 1.14
N ARG A 457 8.83 -21.60 1.63
CA ARG A 457 9.19 -21.51 3.04
C ARG A 457 9.30 -20.04 3.44
N VAL A 458 8.82 -19.71 4.64
CA VAL A 458 8.92 -18.34 5.18
C VAL A 458 9.61 -18.40 6.53
N LEU A 459 10.68 -17.62 6.68
CA LEU A 459 11.43 -17.50 7.93
C LEU A 459 11.15 -16.14 8.59
N ASN A 460 10.82 -16.17 9.87
CA ASN A 460 10.37 -15.00 10.63
C ASN A 460 11.53 -14.02 10.90
N GLY A 461 11.43 -12.79 10.41
CA GLY A 461 12.40 -11.71 10.59
C GLY A 461 12.54 -11.24 12.04
N ALA A 462 11.43 -11.16 12.80
CA ALA A 462 11.44 -10.84 14.23
C ALA A 462 12.26 -11.84 15.07
N SER A 463 12.42 -13.07 14.59
CA SER A 463 13.26 -14.10 15.22
C SER A 463 14.71 -14.14 14.70
N GLY A 464 15.12 -13.18 13.87
CA GLY A 464 16.38 -13.28 13.12
C GLY A 464 16.41 -14.48 12.18
N PHE A 465 15.26 -14.80 11.55
CA PHE A 465 15.09 -15.95 10.67
C PHE A 465 15.36 -17.32 11.33
N GLY A 466 15.29 -17.40 12.67
CA GLY A 466 15.44 -18.65 13.42
C GLY A 466 14.18 -19.52 13.44
N ARG A 467 13.00 -18.90 13.30
CA ARG A 467 11.70 -19.58 13.31
C ARG A 467 11.09 -19.62 11.90
N GLN A 468 10.62 -20.79 11.47
CA GLN A 468 9.85 -20.94 10.24
C GLN A 468 8.36 -20.66 10.51
N LEU A 469 7.74 -19.83 9.67
CA LEU A 469 6.30 -19.50 9.70
C LEU A 469 5.49 -20.43 8.80
N VAL A 470 6.00 -20.66 7.59
CA VAL A 470 5.32 -21.42 6.54
C VAL A 470 6.27 -22.44 5.93
N GLN A 471 5.73 -23.61 5.61
CA GLN A 471 6.30 -24.57 4.67
C GLN A 471 5.15 -25.25 3.92
N ALA A 472 5.02 -24.96 2.63
CA ALA A 472 3.90 -25.44 1.83
C ALA A 472 4.33 -25.76 0.40
N GLY A 473 3.83 -26.87 -0.14
CA GLY A 473 3.83 -27.09 -1.58
C GLY A 473 2.76 -26.24 -2.24
N THR A 474 3.02 -25.78 -3.45
CA THR A 474 2.06 -25.02 -4.26
C THR A 474 1.23 -25.95 -5.14
N ALA A 475 0.20 -25.42 -5.80
CA ALA A 475 -0.51 -26.11 -6.88
C ALA A 475 0.34 -26.25 -8.15
N TRP A 476 1.47 -25.54 -8.26
CA TRP A 476 2.37 -25.64 -9.39
C TRP A 476 3.27 -26.87 -9.30
N GLY A 477 3.59 -27.43 -10.47
CA GLY A 477 4.65 -28.43 -10.60
C GLY A 477 6.03 -27.84 -10.29
N ALA A 478 7.07 -28.62 -10.56
CA ALA A 478 8.43 -28.09 -10.57
C ALA A 478 8.55 -26.96 -11.60
N THR A 479 9.23 -25.90 -11.20
CA THR A 479 9.57 -24.72 -12.01
C THR A 479 11.09 -24.62 -12.18
N ASP A 480 11.54 -23.67 -12.99
CA ASP A 480 12.94 -23.54 -13.41
C ASP A 480 13.35 -22.06 -13.59
N GLU A 481 14.52 -21.80 -14.17
CA GLU A 481 15.06 -20.45 -14.43
C GLU A 481 14.19 -19.55 -15.32
N ARG A 482 13.21 -20.12 -16.04
CA ARG A 482 12.26 -19.35 -16.84
C ARG A 482 11.16 -18.72 -15.98
N HIS A 483 11.11 -19.05 -14.69
CA HIS A 483 10.09 -18.59 -13.75
C HIS A 483 10.70 -17.61 -12.74
N THR A 484 10.08 -16.45 -12.59
CA THR A 484 10.34 -15.53 -11.47
C THR A 484 9.16 -15.54 -10.50
N PHE A 485 9.41 -15.16 -9.25
CA PHE A 485 8.42 -15.17 -8.18
C PHE A 485 8.38 -13.84 -7.46
N SER A 486 7.19 -13.44 -7.02
CA SER A 486 6.98 -12.27 -6.19
C SER A 486 5.82 -12.52 -5.23
N THR A 487 5.77 -11.74 -4.15
CA THR A 487 4.73 -11.82 -3.13
C THR A 487 4.04 -10.48 -2.98
N ALA A 488 2.72 -10.46 -3.00
CA ALA A 488 1.92 -9.27 -2.77
C ALA A 488 0.48 -9.66 -2.42
N ASP A 489 -0.27 -8.80 -1.73
CA ASP A 489 -1.70 -9.00 -1.52
C ASP A 489 -2.46 -8.67 -2.82
N TRP A 490 -2.62 -9.68 -3.68
CA TRP A 490 -3.19 -9.51 -5.02
C TRP A 490 -4.69 -9.26 -4.98
N ASN A 491 -5.38 -9.86 -4.01
CA ASN A 491 -6.82 -9.85 -3.92
C ASN A 491 -7.39 -8.90 -2.85
N GLY A 492 -6.52 -8.26 -2.07
CA GLY A 492 -6.88 -7.27 -1.05
C GLY A 492 -7.46 -7.88 0.22
N ASP A 493 -7.16 -9.15 0.53
CA ASP A 493 -7.66 -9.84 1.73
C ASP A 493 -6.73 -9.72 2.95
N GLY A 494 -5.64 -8.97 2.82
CA GLY A 494 -4.62 -8.77 3.85
C GLY A 494 -3.67 -9.95 3.99
N ARG A 495 -3.68 -10.93 3.06
CA ARG A 495 -2.72 -12.03 3.00
C ARG A 495 -1.85 -11.87 1.76
N LEU A 496 -0.57 -12.21 1.90
CA LEU A 496 0.33 -12.20 0.75
C LEU A 496 0.07 -13.42 -0.13
N ASP A 497 -0.26 -13.14 -1.39
CA ASP A 497 -0.41 -14.13 -2.45
C ASP A 497 0.94 -14.38 -3.14
N LEU A 498 1.09 -15.56 -3.76
CA LEU A 498 2.28 -15.91 -4.52
C LEU A 498 2.04 -15.71 -6.01
N MET A 499 2.82 -14.81 -6.62
CA MET A 499 2.83 -14.58 -8.05
C MET A 499 4.03 -15.25 -8.70
N MET A 500 3.79 -15.87 -9.85
CA MET A 500 4.80 -16.44 -10.73
C MET A 500 4.66 -15.86 -12.12
N VAL A 501 5.79 -15.50 -12.72
CA VAL A 501 5.84 -15.07 -14.13
C VAL A 501 6.77 -16.00 -14.90
N GLN A 502 6.24 -16.68 -15.90
CA GLN A 502 6.99 -17.50 -16.85
C GLN A 502 7.42 -16.64 -18.04
N LYS A 503 8.73 -16.41 -18.13
CA LYS A 503 9.36 -15.47 -19.07
C LYS A 503 9.46 -16.02 -20.50
N SER A 504 9.69 -17.33 -20.63
CA SER A 504 9.91 -17.99 -21.92
C SER A 504 9.42 -19.44 -21.93
N GLY A 505 9.31 -20.02 -23.13
CA GLY A 505 8.81 -21.39 -23.32
C GLY A 505 7.34 -21.58 -22.91
N THR A 506 6.56 -20.50 -22.98
CA THR A 506 5.14 -20.45 -22.64
C THR A 506 4.28 -20.99 -23.79
N LYS A 507 3.06 -21.44 -23.47
CA LYS A 507 2.14 -21.99 -24.49
C LYS A 507 1.56 -20.90 -25.37
N SER A 508 1.35 -19.70 -24.81
CA SER A 508 0.82 -18.54 -25.53
C SER A 508 1.84 -17.87 -26.46
N GLY A 509 3.13 -18.21 -26.37
CA GLY A 509 4.21 -17.48 -27.05
C GLY A 509 4.47 -16.08 -26.48
N ARG A 510 3.83 -15.73 -25.36
CA ARG A 510 3.99 -14.49 -24.60
C ARG A 510 4.37 -14.80 -23.16
N THR A 511 4.88 -13.81 -22.42
CA THR A 511 5.08 -14.00 -20.97
C THR A 511 3.74 -14.34 -20.30
N GLU A 512 3.72 -15.35 -19.43
CA GLU A 512 2.51 -15.80 -18.72
C GLU A 512 2.65 -15.54 -17.22
N ALA A 513 1.62 -14.95 -16.61
CA ALA A 513 1.56 -14.68 -15.18
C ALA A 513 0.50 -15.57 -14.52
N GLN A 514 0.79 -16.03 -13.31
CA GLN A 514 -0.12 -16.82 -12.48
C GLN A 514 -0.04 -16.36 -11.03
N VAL A 515 -1.16 -16.39 -10.33
CA VAL A 515 -1.25 -16.01 -8.91
C VAL A 515 -1.97 -17.12 -8.13
N LEU A 516 -1.40 -17.52 -7.00
CA LEU A 516 -1.96 -18.47 -6.05
C LEU A 516 -2.27 -17.78 -4.73
N ALA A 517 -3.44 -18.05 -4.17
CA ALA A 517 -3.91 -17.46 -2.92
C ALA A 517 -3.05 -17.88 -1.72
N GLY A 518 -2.69 -16.94 -0.85
CA GLY A 518 -1.90 -17.14 0.37
C GLY A 518 -2.60 -17.78 1.56
#